data_AF-A0AAW1IF31-F1
#
_entry.id   AF-A0AAW1IF31-F1
#
_cell.length_a   1.000
_cell.length_b   1.000
_cell.length_c   1.000
_cell.angle_alpha   90.00
_cell.angle_beta   90.00
_cell.angle_gamma   90.00
#
_symmetry.space_group_name_H-M   'P 1'
#
loop_
_entity.id
_entity.type
_entity.pdbx_description
1 polymer ?
#
loop_
_entity_poly.entity_id
_entity_poly.type
_entity_poly.pdbx_seq_one_letter_code
_entity_poly.pdbx_strand_id
1 'polypeptide(L)' 'MAGFKLLTILIAVNVIVQISSAKILVPQKVCQPATYWTEDCNTCFCSDRGIRSCTTKVCTSTTKKPHTWL' A
#
# COMPACT_ATOMS: atom_id res chain seq x y z
N MET A 1 13.79 -25.79 37.78
CA MET A 1 12.86 -25.86 36.61
C MET A 1 11.98 -24.61 36.43
N ALA A 2 12.17 -23.53 37.19
CA ALA A 2 11.41 -22.27 37.02
C ALA A 2 12.11 -21.27 36.08
N GLY A 3 13.45 -21.22 36.06
CA GLY A 3 14.23 -20.28 35.24
C GLY A 3 14.08 -20.48 33.73
N PHE A 4 13.92 -21.73 33.26
CA PHE A 4 13.71 -22.04 31.84
C PHE A 4 12.35 -21.52 31.35
N LYS A 5 11.30 -21.58 32.20
CA LYS A 5 9.97 -21.06 31.87
C LYS A 5 9.98 -19.53 31.68
N LEU A 6 10.72 -18.81 32.53
CA LEU A 6 10.83 -17.35 32.45
C LEU A 6 11.57 -16.93 31.17
N LEU A 7 12.65 -17.64 30.81
CA LEU A 7 13.40 -17.40 29.58
C LEU A 7 12.54 -17.64 28.34
N THR A 8 11.74 -18.71 28.32
CA THR A 8 10.83 -18.99 27.20
C THR A 8 9.73 -17.93 27.04
N ILE A 9 9.23 -17.36 28.14
CA ILE A 9 8.20 -16.30 28.11
C ILE A 9 8.78 -15.01 27.52
N LEU A 10 9.99 -14.61 27.94
CA LEU A 10 10.66 -13.41 27.42
C LEU A 10 10.97 -13.50 25.91
N ILE A 11 11.38 -14.68 25.44
CA ILE A 11 11.61 -14.93 24.01
C ILE A 11 10.28 -14.84 23.25
N ALA A 12 9.22 -15.47 23.74
CA ALA A 12 7.89 -15.44 23.11
C ALA A 12 7.34 -14.02 23.00
N VAL A 13 7.45 -13.20 24.05
CA VAL A 13 7.03 -11.79 24.03
C VAL A 13 7.81 -10.98 22.99
N ASN A 14 9.13 -11.15 22.91
CA ASN A 14 9.94 -10.49 21.88
C ASN A 14 9.51 -10.91 20.46
N VAL A 15 9.28 -12.20 20.23
CA VAL A 15 8.81 -12.72 18.92
C VAL A 15 7.43 -12.14 18.55
N ILE A 16 6.49 -12.08 19.50
CA ILE A 16 5.15 -11.49 19.29
C ILE A 16 5.25 -10.00 18.93
N VAL A 17 6.12 -9.25 19.62
CA VAL A 17 6.37 -7.82 19.35
C VAL A 17 6.96 -7.60 17.96
N GLN A 18 7.83 -8.49 17.48
CA GLN A 18 8.36 -8.41 16.11
C GLN A 18 7.25 -8.60 15.06
N ILE A 19 6.29 -9.50 15.29
CA ILE A 19 5.19 -9.76 14.34
C ILE A 19 4.26 -8.54 14.22
N SER A 20 4.00 -7.83 15.32
CA SER A 20 3.21 -6.57 15.28
C SER A 20 3.90 -5.41 14.57
N SER A 21 5.22 -5.47 14.38
CA SER A 21 6.00 -4.46 13.66
C SER A 21 6.16 -4.78 12.18
N ALA A 22 5.67 -5.94 11.73
CA ALA A 22 5.58 -6.24 10.32
C ALA A 22 4.59 -5.28 9.68
N LYS A 23 5.10 -4.33 8.89
CA LYS A 23 4.28 -3.60 7.94
C LYS A 23 3.68 -4.65 7.00
N ILE A 24 2.42 -5.03 7.25
CA ILE A 24 1.61 -5.72 6.26
C ILE A 24 1.78 -4.90 4.99
N LEU A 25 2.29 -5.51 3.92
CA LEU A 25 2.49 -4.89 2.63
C LEU A 25 1.11 -4.60 2.01
N VAL A 26 0.35 -3.72 2.64
CA VAL A 26 -0.69 -2.97 1.97
C VAL A 26 0.09 -2.14 0.96
N PRO A 27 -0.20 -2.28 -0.36
CA PRO A 27 0.42 -1.44 -1.35
C PRO A 27 0.31 0.01 -0.87
N GLN A 28 1.45 0.69 -0.73
CA GLN A 28 1.51 2.07 -0.28
C GLN A 28 0.46 2.87 -1.06
N LYS A 29 -0.42 3.61 -0.38
CA LYS A 29 -1.51 4.35 -1.04
C LYS A 29 -0.93 5.20 -2.16
N VAL A 30 -1.22 4.84 -3.40
CA VAL A 30 -0.66 5.48 -4.61
C VAL A 30 -1.43 6.74 -4.97
N CYS A 31 -2.65 6.87 -4.45
CA CYS A 31 -3.58 7.96 -4.73
C CYS A 31 -4.52 8.21 -3.52
N GLN A 32 -5.20 9.36 -3.54
CA GLN A 32 -6.20 9.73 -2.54
C GLN A 32 -7.55 9.06 -2.83
N PRO A 33 -8.17 8.32 -1.89
CA PRO A 33 -9.48 7.69 -2.07
C PRO A 33 -10.58 8.63 -2.58
N ALA A 34 -11.54 8.07 -3.31
CA ALA A 34 -12.69 8.77 -3.88
C ALA A 34 -12.31 9.94 -4.83
N THR A 35 -11.07 9.97 -5.31
CA THR A 35 -10.66 10.93 -6.34
C THR A 35 -10.78 10.33 -7.74
N TYR A 36 -11.03 11.21 -8.69
CA TYR A 36 -11.12 10.93 -10.12
C TYR A 36 -10.26 11.92 -10.88
N TRP A 37 -9.58 11.44 -11.91
CA TRP A 37 -8.73 12.29 -12.76
C TRP A 37 -8.61 11.67 -14.15
N THR A 38 -7.93 12.39 -15.05
CA THR A 38 -7.66 11.93 -16.41
C THR A 38 -6.16 11.81 -16.60
N GLU A 39 -5.72 10.66 -17.10
CA GLU A 39 -4.36 10.43 -17.57
C GLU A 39 -4.40 10.15 -19.06
N ASP A 40 -3.71 11.00 -19.83
CA ASP A 40 -3.85 11.02 -21.28
C ASP A 40 -5.33 11.18 -21.68
N CYS A 41 -5.91 10.16 -22.31
CA CYS A 41 -7.32 10.09 -22.67
C CYS A 41 -8.14 9.15 -21.77
N ASN A 42 -7.50 8.53 -20.78
CA ASN A 42 -8.11 7.54 -19.90
C ASN A 42 -8.66 8.19 -18.63
N THR A 43 -9.86 7.76 -18.24
CA THR A 43 -10.45 8.15 -16.96
C THR A 43 -9.94 7.21 -15.89
N CYS A 44 -9.44 7.77 -14.80
CA CYS A 44 -8.88 7.05 -13.67
C CYS A 44 -9.68 7.34 -12.40
N PHE A 45 -9.67 6.39 -11.46
CA PHE A 45 -10.20 6.55 -10.12
C PHE A 45 -9.31 5.90 -9.08
N CYS A 46 -9.39 6.41 -7.85
CA CYS A 46 -8.73 5.82 -6.69
C CYS A 46 -9.74 5.10 -5.80
N SER A 47 -9.56 3.80 -5.63
CA SER A 47 -10.35 3.02 -4.69
C SER A 47 -10.08 3.42 -3.23
N ASP A 48 -10.95 3.01 -2.32
CA ASP A 48 -10.80 3.24 -0.87
C ASP A 48 -9.51 2.66 -0.28
N ARG A 49 -8.95 1.65 -0.96
CA ARG A 49 -7.67 1.02 -0.61
C ARG A 49 -6.45 1.79 -1.13
N GLY A 50 -6.63 2.92 -1.81
CA GLY A 50 -5.53 3.68 -2.39
C GLY A 50 -4.95 3.04 -3.66
N ILE A 51 -5.73 2.19 -4.33
CA ILE A 51 -5.34 1.51 -5.58
C ILE A 51 -5.94 2.29 -6.75
N ARG A 52 -5.08 2.69 -7.68
CA ARG A 52 -5.40 3.36 -8.94
C ARG A 52 -5.94 2.36 -9.97
N SER A 53 -7.00 2.74 -10.67
CA SER A 53 -7.53 2.01 -11.83
C SER A 53 -7.98 2.97 -12.92
N CYS A 54 -7.76 2.62 -14.19
CA CYS A 54 -8.06 3.48 -15.33
C CYS A 54 -8.71 2.69 -16.47
N THR A 55 -9.45 3.37 -17.34
CA THR A 55 -9.86 2.81 -18.63
C THR A 55 -8.64 2.48 -19.51
N THR A 56 -8.81 1.68 -20.56
CA THR A 56 -7.73 1.23 -21.46
C THR A 56 -7.95 1.69 -22.90
N LYS A 57 -8.31 2.96 -23.08
CA LYS A 57 -8.42 3.59 -24.40
C LYS A 57 -7.02 3.76 -25.02
N VAL A 58 -6.93 3.53 -26.33
CA VAL A 58 -5.73 3.86 -27.11
C VAL A 58 -5.69 5.37 -27.30
N CYS A 59 -4.68 6.03 -26.73
CA CYS A 59 -4.52 7.48 -26.81
C CYS A 59 -3.57 7.87 -27.95
N THR A 60 -3.88 8.94 -28.66
CA THR A 60 -3.10 9.43 -29.81
C THR A 60 -1.82 10.19 -29.40
N SER A 61 -1.77 10.70 -28.17
CA SER A 61 -0.58 11.32 -27.58
C SER A 61 0.08 10.37 -26.57
N THR A 62 1.37 10.09 -26.71
CA THR A 62 2.14 9.19 -25.84
C THR A 62 2.82 9.89 -24.67
N THR A 63 2.57 11.19 -24.46
CA THR A 63 3.15 11.93 -23.33
C THR A 63 2.48 11.51 -22.02
N LYS A 64 2.90 10.37 -21.48
CA LYS A 64 2.63 9.93 -20.11
C LYS A 64 2.98 11.07 -19.17
N LYS A 65 1.99 11.86 -18.74
CA LYS A 65 2.25 12.85 -17.70
C LYS A 65 2.48 12.09 -16.40
N PRO A 66 3.66 12.20 -15.77
CA PRO A 66 3.84 11.63 -14.45
C PRO A 66 2.86 12.35 -13.51
N HIS A 67 1.95 11.60 -12.91
CA HIS A 67 1.13 12.05 -11.80
C HIS A 67 2.01 12.01 -10.54
N THR A 68 3.05 12.85 -10.54
CA THR A 68 3.71 13.28 -9.31
C THR A 68 2.82 14.34 -8.69
N TRP A 69 2.17 13.99 -7.60
CA TRP A 69 1.50 14.92 -6.70
C TRP A 69 2.57 15.83 -6.06
N LEU A 70 2.96 16.89 -6.76
CA LEU A 70 3.59 18.09 -6.17
C LEU A 70 2.48 19.08 -5.81
#